data_AF-A0AA43UCQ6-F1
#
_entry.id   AF-A0AA43UCQ6-F1
#
_cell.length_a   1.000
_cell.length_b   1.000
_cell.length_c   1.000
_cell.angle_alpha   90.00
_cell.angle_beta   90.00
_cell.angle_gamma   90.00
#
_symmetry.space_group_name_H-M   'P 1'
#
loop_
_entity.id
_entity.type
_entity.pdbx_description
1 polymer ?
#
loop_
_entity_poly.entity_id
_entity_poly.type
_entity_poly.pdbx_seq_one_letter_code
_entity_poly.pdbx_strand_id
1 'polypeptide(L)'
;ELARLYELFGANSAELDQSQFGVTVLGGINSISNDVATAITTALSGSDVDTEGLSYKVGRIGGIDRYHQAFLVAEEIARINEEENEEGADTDAIYIASGDAFSDALAIAAQAGEYRNPVLLTRGNTLNEYAANFLETYISDDSVAAVHESDVTIVGGTSTISQNVANQINAILADKVAAGFDNDINDSDSNIDNNPYYTGPNDSTPMVATVDRIAGANRYEVSRNVNEDATYTDNESGAEAAYTHYLVVSGDHPSDALPASALANQIGAGVLLVSNNTQRAQEQLLAAIENGVTDFTFIGGVNTLSNATFNIFNYSGDTLRAIVNGPGHFNSVIIDQIEDNDGSETENLVNEDPTE
;
A
#
# COMPACT_ATOMS: atom_id res chain seq x y z
N GLU A 1 0.66 -21.84 -21.02
CA GLU A 1 1.95 -21.14 -21.18
C GLU A 1 2.45 -20.57 -19.85
N LEU A 2 1.58 -19.97 -19.03
CA LEU A 2 1.86 -19.58 -17.62
C LEU A 2 2.41 -20.73 -16.75
N ALA A 3 1.79 -21.93 -16.76
CA ALA A 3 2.28 -23.11 -16.03
C ALA A 3 3.75 -23.49 -16.37
N ARG A 4 4.21 -23.16 -17.59
CA ARG A 4 5.58 -23.41 -18.04
C ARG A 4 6.58 -22.33 -17.60
N LEU A 5 6.10 -21.13 -17.28
CA LEU A 5 6.91 -20.07 -16.67
C LEU A 5 7.16 -20.34 -15.18
N TYR A 6 6.19 -20.93 -14.46
CA TYR A 6 6.35 -21.34 -13.06
C TYR A 6 7.41 -22.45 -12.87
N GLU A 7 7.49 -23.42 -13.79
CA GLU A 7 8.52 -24.47 -13.76
C GLU A 7 9.96 -23.94 -13.97
N LEU A 8 10.14 -22.81 -14.67
CA LEU A 8 11.47 -22.29 -15.03
C LEU A 8 12.19 -21.60 -13.85
N PHE A 9 11.46 -21.22 -12.79
CA PHE A 9 11.99 -20.46 -11.64
C PHE A 9 11.97 -21.21 -10.30
N GLY A 10 11.68 -22.51 -10.30
CA GLY A 10 11.94 -23.38 -9.14
C GLY A 10 11.03 -23.17 -7.93
N ALA A 11 9.80 -22.69 -8.13
CA ALA A 11 8.76 -22.75 -7.11
C ALA A 11 7.54 -23.46 -7.69
N ASN A 12 7.25 -24.66 -7.17
CA ASN A 12 5.93 -25.26 -7.29
C ASN A 12 4.95 -24.35 -6.54
N SER A 13 4.33 -23.37 -7.21
CA SER A 13 3.31 -22.49 -6.63
C SER A 13 1.95 -23.17 -6.45
N ALA A 14 1.85 -24.49 -6.60
CA ALA A 14 0.59 -25.24 -6.47
C ALA A 14 0.49 -26.12 -5.21
N GLU A 15 1.53 -26.21 -4.36
CA GLU A 15 1.52 -27.12 -3.20
C GLU A 15 2.30 -26.63 -1.97
N LEU A 16 2.69 -25.36 -1.92
CA LEU A 16 3.26 -24.79 -0.70
C LEU A 16 2.18 -24.01 0.03
N ASP A 17 1.65 -24.61 1.08
CA ASP A 17 0.85 -23.95 2.10
C ASP A 17 1.66 -22.79 2.70
N GLN A 18 1.40 -21.58 2.18
CA GLN A 18 2.16 -20.37 2.51
C GLN A 18 1.91 -19.90 3.95
N SER A 19 0.85 -20.40 4.59
CA SER A 19 0.54 -20.16 6.01
C SER A 19 1.62 -20.72 6.97
N GLN A 20 2.54 -21.56 6.47
CA GLN A 20 3.63 -22.14 7.25
C GLN A 20 4.96 -21.38 7.11
N PHE A 21 5.00 -20.26 6.38
CA PHE A 21 6.22 -19.48 6.22
C PHE A 21 6.46 -18.58 7.44
N GLY A 22 7.63 -18.73 8.07
CA GLY A 22 8.10 -17.77 9.08
C GLY A 22 8.78 -16.55 8.48
N VAL A 23 9.26 -16.67 7.23
CA VAL A 23 9.89 -15.59 6.46
C VAL A 23 9.54 -15.73 4.99
N THR A 24 9.10 -14.64 4.37
CA THR A 24 8.83 -14.57 2.93
C THR A 24 9.83 -13.65 2.23
N VAL A 25 10.56 -14.19 1.25
CA VAL A 25 11.49 -13.45 0.42
C VAL A 25 10.74 -12.86 -0.78
N LEU A 26 10.70 -11.52 -0.88
CA LEU A 26 10.15 -10.83 -2.04
C LEU A 26 11.22 -10.54 -3.09
N GLY A 27 10.93 -10.86 -4.35
CA GLY A 27 11.83 -10.61 -5.48
C GLY A 27 12.50 -11.86 -6.04
N GLY A 28 12.89 -11.78 -7.31
CA GLY A 28 13.61 -12.85 -8.01
C GLY A 28 15.04 -13.07 -7.49
N ILE A 29 15.66 -14.16 -7.95
CA ILE A 29 17.01 -14.59 -7.53
C ILE A 29 18.14 -13.58 -7.83
N ASN A 30 17.88 -12.65 -8.76
CA ASN A 30 18.82 -11.58 -9.09
C ASN A 30 18.82 -10.45 -8.05
N SER A 31 17.73 -10.32 -7.27
CA SER A 31 17.61 -9.35 -6.17
C SER A 31 18.08 -9.97 -4.86
N ILE A 32 17.59 -11.17 -4.55
CA ILE A 32 17.96 -11.93 -3.35
C ILE A 32 18.28 -13.35 -3.80
N SER A 33 19.56 -13.74 -3.76
CA SER A 33 20.01 -15.04 -4.25
C SER A 33 19.48 -16.20 -3.41
N ASN A 34 19.58 -17.42 -3.95
CA ASN A 34 19.25 -18.64 -3.21
C ASN A 34 20.20 -18.88 -2.03
N ASP A 35 21.44 -18.41 -2.11
CA ASP A 35 22.40 -18.50 -1.01
C ASP A 35 21.93 -17.65 0.19
N VAL A 36 21.36 -16.47 -0.06
CA VAL A 36 20.78 -15.63 0.99
C VAL A 36 19.57 -16.32 1.62
N ALA A 37 18.64 -16.85 0.81
CA ALA A 37 17.50 -17.59 1.34
C ALA A 37 17.94 -18.82 2.17
N THR A 38 18.97 -19.53 1.72
CA THR A 38 19.55 -20.69 2.43
C THR A 38 20.19 -20.28 3.75
N ALA A 39 20.89 -19.14 3.78
CA ALA A 39 21.48 -18.58 4.99
C ALA A 39 20.40 -18.22 6.02
N ILE A 40 19.28 -17.62 5.58
CA ILE A 40 18.13 -17.31 6.45
C ILE A 40 17.55 -18.61 7.02
N THR A 41 17.27 -19.61 6.18
CA THR A 41 16.76 -20.91 6.63
C THR A 41 17.68 -21.56 7.67
N THR A 42 18.99 -21.49 7.45
CA THR A 42 19.99 -22.03 8.37
C THR A 42 20.00 -21.30 9.71
N ALA A 43 19.91 -19.97 9.69
CA ALA A 43 19.85 -19.16 10.91
C ALA A 43 18.58 -19.44 11.74
N LEU A 44 17.43 -19.60 11.07
CA LEU A 44 16.17 -19.95 11.71
C LEU A 44 16.18 -21.38 12.28
N SER A 45 16.86 -22.32 11.61
CA SER A 45 16.98 -23.72 12.05
C SER A 45 17.95 -23.92 13.23
N GLY A 46 18.83 -22.95 13.49
CA GLY A 46 19.81 -22.99 14.60
C GLY A 46 19.32 -22.35 15.91
N SER A 47 18.14 -21.73 15.88
CA SER A 47 17.45 -21.15 17.04
C SER A 47 16.49 -22.21 17.59
N ASP A 48 16.44 -22.38 18.92
CA ASP A 48 15.65 -23.43 19.58
C ASP A 48 14.27 -23.60 18.92
N VAL A 49 14.03 -24.82 18.40
CA VAL A 49 12.71 -25.27 17.96
C VAL A 49 11.75 -24.94 19.08
N ASP A 50 10.73 -24.13 18.79
CA ASP A 50 9.68 -23.87 19.76
C ASP A 50 9.14 -25.21 20.30
N THR A 51 8.61 -25.19 21.51
CA THR A 51 8.05 -26.37 22.17
C THR A 51 6.88 -27.01 21.41
N GLU A 52 6.48 -26.46 20.25
CA GLU A 52 5.39 -26.91 19.39
C GLU A 52 5.85 -27.57 18.08
N GLY A 53 7.14 -27.53 17.74
CA GLY A 53 7.68 -28.23 16.57
C GLY A 53 7.42 -27.54 15.23
N LEU A 54 7.21 -26.22 15.23
CA LEU A 54 6.99 -25.46 14.00
C LEU A 54 8.35 -25.24 13.28
N SER A 55 8.49 -25.89 12.12
CA SER A 55 9.60 -25.63 11.21
C SER A 55 9.32 -24.35 10.43
N TYR A 56 10.00 -23.25 10.78
CA TYR A 56 9.91 -22.01 10.00
C TYR A 56 10.44 -22.25 8.58
N LYS A 57 9.52 -22.28 7.61
CA LYS A 57 9.87 -22.36 6.20
C LYS A 57 10.16 -20.96 5.66
N VAL A 58 11.19 -20.85 4.81
CA VAL A 58 11.47 -19.63 4.05
C VAL A 58 10.77 -19.75 2.69
N GLY A 59 9.74 -18.94 2.47
CA GLY A 59 9.02 -18.83 1.21
C GLY A 59 9.66 -17.79 0.28
N ARG A 60 9.31 -17.83 -1.02
CA ARG A 60 9.67 -16.78 -1.97
C ARG A 60 8.51 -16.45 -2.88
N ILE A 61 8.20 -15.16 -3.00
CA ILE A 61 7.33 -14.60 -4.03
C ILE A 61 8.23 -13.81 -4.98
N GLY A 62 8.55 -14.38 -6.14
CA GLY A 62 9.58 -13.86 -7.05
C GLY A 62 9.11 -13.72 -8.49
N GLY A 63 8.86 -12.49 -8.92
CA GLY A 63 8.51 -12.13 -10.29
C GLY A 63 9.73 -12.03 -11.22
N ILE A 64 9.48 -12.15 -12.52
CA ILE A 64 10.50 -11.96 -13.58
C ILE A 64 10.85 -10.49 -13.80
N ASP A 65 9.92 -9.61 -13.47
CA ASP A 65 10.09 -8.16 -13.41
C ASP A 65 9.19 -7.59 -12.30
N ARG A 66 9.21 -6.27 -12.13
CA ARG A 66 8.41 -5.58 -11.10
C ARG A 66 6.90 -5.70 -11.31
N TYR A 67 6.45 -5.84 -12.55
CA TYR A 67 5.03 -5.92 -12.88
C TYR A 67 4.48 -7.29 -12.51
N HIS A 68 5.21 -8.35 -12.88
CA HIS A 68 4.91 -9.71 -12.46
C HIS A 68 5.05 -9.86 -10.94
N GLN A 69 6.05 -9.23 -10.32
CA GLN A 69 6.21 -9.25 -8.86
C GLN A 69 4.98 -8.66 -8.15
N ALA A 70 4.50 -7.50 -8.60
CA ALA A 70 3.31 -6.87 -8.03
C ALA A 70 2.07 -7.76 -8.17
N PHE A 71 1.91 -8.40 -9.32
CA PHE A 71 0.84 -9.37 -9.56
C PHE A 71 0.90 -10.59 -8.62
N LEU A 72 2.07 -11.21 -8.45
CA LEU A 72 2.20 -12.36 -7.54
C LEU A 72 1.92 -12.00 -6.08
N VAL A 73 2.27 -10.78 -5.66
CA VAL A 73 1.92 -10.28 -4.33
C VAL A 73 0.42 -10.02 -4.23
N ALA A 74 -0.20 -9.48 -5.28
CA ALA A 74 -1.65 -9.27 -5.33
C ALA A 74 -2.44 -10.59 -5.29
N GLU A 75 -2.01 -11.62 -6.01
CA GLU A 75 -2.61 -12.96 -5.94
C GLU A 75 -2.51 -13.55 -4.53
N GLU A 76 -1.38 -13.34 -3.85
CA GLU A 76 -1.22 -13.82 -2.48
C GLU A 76 -2.12 -13.07 -1.49
N ILE A 77 -2.26 -11.75 -1.65
CA ILE A 77 -3.20 -10.95 -0.86
C ILE A 77 -4.63 -11.45 -1.08
N ALA A 78 -5.04 -11.66 -2.33
CA ALA A 78 -6.37 -12.16 -2.64
C ALA A 78 -6.63 -13.54 -2.01
N ARG A 79 -5.66 -14.46 -2.10
CA ARG A 79 -5.72 -15.78 -1.44
C ARG A 79 -5.92 -15.66 0.07
N ILE A 80 -5.18 -14.76 0.74
CA ILE A 80 -5.31 -14.53 2.19
C ILE A 80 -6.71 -14.01 2.52
N ASN A 81 -7.22 -13.03 1.77
CA ASN A 81 -8.57 -12.51 1.98
C ASN A 81 -9.63 -13.61 1.78
N GLU A 82 -9.45 -14.49 0.80
CA GLU A 82 -10.31 -15.64 0.51
C GLU A 82 -10.37 -16.64 1.67
N GLU A 83 -9.23 -16.85 2.35
CA GLU A 83 -9.13 -17.77 3.48
C GLU A 83 -9.68 -17.19 4.79
N GLU A 84 -9.54 -15.88 4.99
CA GLU A 84 -9.95 -15.22 6.23
C GLU A 84 -11.42 -14.75 6.20
N ASN A 85 -12.02 -14.53 5.03
CA ASN A 85 -13.40 -14.11 4.91
C ASN A 85 -14.35 -15.31 4.76
N GLU A 86 -15.29 -15.49 5.69
CA GLU A 86 -16.35 -16.52 5.59
C GLU A 86 -17.32 -16.27 4.40
N GLU A 87 -17.33 -15.06 3.82
CA GLU A 87 -18.18 -14.63 2.70
C GLU A 87 -17.45 -14.56 1.33
N GLY A 88 -16.13 -14.80 1.27
CA GLY A 88 -15.30 -14.79 0.04
C GLY A 88 -14.22 -13.69 0.01
N ALA A 89 -13.22 -13.79 -0.89
CA ALA A 89 -12.21 -12.74 -1.08
C ALA A 89 -12.87 -11.49 -1.67
N ASP A 90 -13.33 -10.59 -0.81
CA ASP A 90 -13.57 -9.21 -1.24
C ASP A 90 -12.28 -8.42 -1.02
N THR A 91 -11.77 -7.82 -2.09
CA THR A 91 -10.78 -6.75 -1.98
C THR A 91 -11.55 -5.46 -2.13
N ASP A 92 -11.67 -4.69 -1.06
CA ASP A 92 -12.45 -3.44 -1.04
C ASP A 92 -11.96 -2.44 -2.10
N ALA A 93 -10.66 -2.47 -2.45
CA ALA A 93 -10.10 -1.67 -3.52
C ALA A 93 -8.85 -2.29 -4.16
N ILE A 94 -8.61 -1.96 -5.43
CA ILE A 94 -7.41 -2.31 -6.18
C ILE A 94 -6.70 -1.02 -6.62
N TYR A 95 -5.44 -0.86 -6.23
CA TYR A 95 -4.66 0.32 -6.58
C TYR A 95 -3.77 0.06 -7.81
N ILE A 96 -3.81 0.97 -8.78
CA ILE A 96 -2.96 0.96 -9.97
C ILE A 96 -1.95 2.10 -9.90
N ALA A 97 -0.67 1.75 -9.78
CA ALA A 97 0.42 2.72 -9.74
C ALA A 97 1.43 2.51 -10.87
N SER A 98 2.34 3.47 -11.06
CA SER A 98 3.34 3.39 -12.11
C SER A 98 4.49 2.48 -11.72
N GLY A 99 4.80 1.49 -12.56
CA GLY A 99 6.02 0.69 -12.41
C GLY A 99 7.29 1.46 -12.79
N ASP A 100 7.17 2.52 -13.57
CA ASP A 100 8.30 3.34 -14.03
C ASP A 100 8.64 4.45 -13.01
N ALA A 101 7.63 5.01 -12.34
CA ALA A 101 7.76 6.02 -11.29
C ALA A 101 7.11 5.52 -9.98
N PHE A 102 7.90 4.80 -9.18
CA PHE A 102 7.43 4.08 -7.99
C PHE A 102 7.05 4.96 -6.78
N SER A 103 7.29 6.28 -6.85
CA SER A 103 6.98 7.18 -5.72
C SER A 103 5.50 7.22 -5.37
N ASP A 104 4.65 7.05 -6.38
CA ASP A 104 3.20 7.10 -6.22
C ASP A 104 2.69 5.77 -5.62
N ALA A 105 3.29 4.63 -6.02
CA ALA A 105 3.03 3.33 -5.42
C ALA A 105 3.43 3.28 -3.94
N LEU A 106 4.52 3.96 -3.60
CA LEU A 106 4.99 4.07 -2.22
C LEU A 106 4.06 4.93 -1.35
N ALA A 107 3.50 6.00 -1.92
CA ALA A 107 2.58 6.87 -1.20
C ALA A 107 1.30 6.14 -0.74
N ILE A 108 0.80 5.20 -1.55
CA ILE A 108 -0.40 4.41 -1.23
C ILE A 108 -0.11 3.14 -0.42
N ALA A 109 1.16 2.73 -0.30
CA ALA A 109 1.52 1.42 0.27
C ALA A 109 1.00 1.19 1.70
N ALA A 110 0.97 2.25 2.52
CA ALA A 110 0.41 2.16 3.86
C ALA A 110 -1.10 1.89 3.80
N GLN A 111 -1.87 2.82 3.23
CA GLN A 111 -3.31 2.68 3.06
C GLN A 111 -3.72 1.35 2.41
N ALA A 112 -3.00 0.93 1.38
CA ALA A 112 -3.25 -0.33 0.71
C ALA A 112 -3.07 -1.52 1.65
N GLY A 113 -2.04 -1.52 2.50
CA GLY A 113 -1.82 -2.62 3.43
C GLY A 113 -2.73 -2.61 4.66
N GLU A 114 -3.31 -1.48 5.05
CA GLU A 114 -4.30 -1.39 6.14
C GLU A 114 -5.52 -2.27 5.84
N TYR A 115 -6.06 -2.16 4.63
CA TYR A 115 -7.24 -2.88 4.16
C TYR A 115 -6.90 -4.12 3.32
N ARG A 116 -5.64 -4.55 3.30
CA ARG A 116 -5.17 -5.66 2.44
C ARG A 116 -5.61 -5.53 0.99
N ASN A 117 -5.53 -4.31 0.48
CA ASN A 117 -5.85 -3.95 -0.89
C ASN A 117 -4.60 -4.05 -1.77
N PRO A 118 -4.64 -4.78 -2.90
CA PRO A 118 -3.47 -4.99 -3.74
C PRO A 118 -3.03 -3.71 -4.47
N VAL A 119 -1.70 -3.53 -4.59
CA VAL A 119 -1.09 -2.49 -5.44
C VAL A 119 -0.48 -3.14 -6.67
N LEU A 120 -1.12 -2.98 -7.83
CA LEU A 120 -0.62 -3.43 -9.12
C LEU A 120 0.17 -2.32 -9.82
N LEU A 121 1.14 -2.74 -10.64
CA LEU A 121 1.98 -1.82 -11.39
C LEU A 121 1.62 -1.82 -12.87
N THR A 122 1.69 -0.64 -13.49
CA THR A 122 1.45 -0.45 -14.92
C THR A 122 2.47 0.46 -15.59
N ARG A 123 2.57 0.39 -16.92
CA ARG A 123 3.35 1.34 -17.72
C ARG A 123 2.55 2.60 -17.96
N GLY A 124 3.22 3.73 -18.16
CA GLY A 124 2.52 5.02 -18.21
C GLY A 124 1.48 5.19 -19.31
N ASN A 125 1.61 4.50 -20.44
CA ASN A 125 0.70 4.65 -21.58
C ASN A 125 -0.14 3.42 -21.92
N THR A 126 0.05 2.31 -21.21
CA THR A 126 -0.61 1.04 -21.52
C THR A 126 -0.74 0.22 -20.25
N LEU A 127 -1.96 -0.25 -19.96
CA LEU A 127 -2.24 -1.18 -18.88
C LEU A 127 -1.37 -2.42 -19.04
N ASN A 128 -0.65 -2.78 -17.98
CA ASN A 128 0.16 -3.99 -17.98
C ASN A 128 -0.75 -5.24 -18.01
N GLU A 129 -0.35 -6.27 -18.75
CA GLU A 129 -1.12 -7.50 -18.91
C GLU A 129 -1.40 -8.24 -17.59
N TYR A 130 -0.44 -8.21 -16.65
CA TYR A 130 -0.64 -8.79 -15.32
C TYR A 130 -1.67 -8.01 -14.51
N ALA A 131 -1.65 -6.68 -14.61
CA ALA A 131 -2.66 -5.86 -13.95
C ALA A 131 -4.05 -6.10 -14.57
N ALA A 132 -4.17 -6.10 -15.89
CA ALA A 132 -5.42 -6.41 -16.58
C ALA A 132 -5.98 -7.78 -16.19
N ASN A 133 -5.14 -8.82 -16.18
CA ASN A 133 -5.52 -10.16 -15.78
C ASN A 133 -6.05 -10.22 -14.34
N PHE A 134 -5.38 -9.52 -13.41
CA PHE A 134 -5.84 -9.46 -12.03
C PHE A 134 -7.23 -8.80 -11.93
N LEU A 135 -7.44 -7.66 -12.60
CA LEU A 135 -8.74 -6.98 -12.62
C LEU A 135 -9.85 -7.86 -13.22
N GLU A 136 -9.55 -8.59 -14.31
CA GLU A 136 -10.49 -9.53 -14.92
C GLU A 136 -10.83 -10.72 -14.01
N THR A 137 -9.92 -11.10 -13.11
CA THR A 137 -10.07 -12.27 -12.25
C THR A 137 -10.77 -11.94 -10.94
N TYR A 138 -10.37 -10.84 -10.28
CA TYR A 138 -10.73 -10.55 -8.89
C TYR A 138 -11.79 -9.47 -8.72
N ILE A 139 -12.11 -8.70 -9.76
CA ILE A 139 -13.31 -7.84 -9.71
C ILE A 139 -14.53 -8.72 -9.96
N SER A 140 -15.39 -8.82 -8.95
CA SER A 140 -16.58 -9.66 -8.98
C SER A 140 -17.69 -9.03 -9.82
N ASP A 141 -18.60 -9.85 -10.35
CA ASP A 141 -19.72 -9.35 -11.16
C ASP A 141 -20.79 -8.66 -10.29
N ASP A 142 -20.85 -8.98 -8.99
CA ASP A 142 -21.79 -8.44 -8.00
C ASP A 142 -21.28 -7.16 -7.32
N SER A 143 -19.96 -7.00 -7.12
CA SER A 143 -19.35 -5.82 -6.47
C SER A 143 -19.52 -4.55 -7.31
N VAL A 144 -19.43 -4.65 -8.64
CA VAL A 144 -19.68 -3.50 -9.53
C VAL A 144 -21.17 -3.14 -9.63
N ALA A 145 -22.05 -4.05 -9.21
CA ALA A 145 -23.51 -3.89 -9.15
C ALA A 145 -24.01 -3.50 -7.74
N ALA A 146 -23.14 -3.00 -6.87
CA ALA A 146 -23.51 -2.20 -5.70
C ALA A 146 -22.65 -0.93 -5.75
N VAL A 147 -23.24 0.21 -6.12
CA VAL A 147 -22.48 1.45 -6.38
C VAL A 147 -22.14 2.12 -5.05
N HIS A 148 -21.22 1.53 -4.31
CA HIS A 148 -20.58 2.15 -3.17
C HIS A 148 -19.08 1.88 -3.25
N GLU A 149 -18.37 2.92 -3.71
CA GLU A 149 -16.90 3.07 -3.76
C GLU A 149 -16.18 2.27 -4.87
N SER A 150 -15.20 2.91 -5.49
CA SER A 150 -14.62 2.45 -6.75
C SER A 150 -13.59 1.33 -6.50
N ASP A 151 -13.92 0.10 -6.90
CA ASP A 151 -13.07 -1.09 -6.83
C ASP A 151 -11.65 -0.88 -7.40
N VAL A 152 -11.44 0.13 -8.25
CA VAL A 152 -10.14 0.42 -8.84
C VAL A 152 -9.79 1.90 -8.76
N THR A 153 -8.62 2.21 -8.20
CA THR A 153 -8.09 3.57 -8.06
C THR A 153 -6.70 3.68 -8.70
N ILE A 154 -6.52 4.65 -9.60
CA ILE A 154 -5.21 5.01 -10.15
C ILE A 154 -4.50 5.98 -9.20
N VAL A 155 -3.29 5.63 -8.76
CA VAL A 155 -2.46 6.50 -7.94
C VAL A 155 -1.34 7.10 -8.79
N GLY A 156 -1.49 8.39 -9.08
CA GLY A 156 -0.57 9.17 -9.90
C GLY A 156 -1.27 10.04 -10.94
N GLY A 157 -0.61 11.12 -11.33
CA GLY A 157 -1.11 12.06 -12.35
C GLY A 157 -1.12 11.47 -13.77
N THR A 158 -1.83 12.14 -14.68
CA THR A 158 -1.93 11.73 -16.10
C THR A 158 -0.62 11.83 -16.87
N SER A 159 0.36 12.59 -16.35
CA SER A 159 1.73 12.62 -16.86
C SER A 159 2.51 11.32 -16.61
N THR A 160 2.12 10.57 -15.58
CA THR A 160 2.78 9.32 -15.17
C THR A 160 1.98 8.11 -15.62
N ILE A 161 0.65 8.16 -15.47
CA ILE A 161 -0.31 7.12 -15.90
C ILE A 161 -1.38 7.81 -16.73
N SER A 162 -1.26 7.74 -18.05
CA SER A 162 -2.11 8.44 -19.01
C SER A 162 -3.59 8.09 -18.90
N GLN A 163 -4.41 8.93 -19.53
CA GLN A 163 -5.84 8.67 -19.67
C GLN A 163 -6.14 7.39 -20.48
N ASN A 164 -5.21 6.94 -21.34
CA ASN A 164 -5.39 5.68 -22.07
C ASN A 164 -5.50 4.49 -21.11
N VAL A 165 -4.62 4.43 -20.10
CA VAL A 165 -4.67 3.37 -19.07
C VAL A 165 -6.01 3.40 -18.33
N ALA A 166 -6.50 4.58 -17.95
CA ALA A 166 -7.80 4.72 -17.31
C ALA A 166 -8.94 4.23 -18.21
N ASN A 167 -8.89 4.54 -19.51
CA ASN A 167 -9.88 4.06 -20.47
C ASN A 167 -9.84 2.53 -20.65
N GLN A 168 -8.65 1.90 -20.57
CA GLN A 168 -8.50 0.45 -20.62
C GLN A 168 -9.09 -0.23 -19.39
N ILE A 169 -8.88 0.35 -18.19
CA ILE A 169 -9.50 -0.13 -16.95
C ILE A 169 -11.02 0.01 -17.02
N ASN A 170 -11.53 1.18 -17.41
CA ASN A 170 -12.97 1.39 -17.56
C ASN A 170 -13.63 0.42 -18.56
N ALA A 171 -12.90 -0.01 -19.59
CA ALA A 171 -13.41 -1.03 -20.51
C ALA A 171 -13.57 -2.39 -19.82
N ILE A 172 -12.60 -2.82 -19.01
CA ILE A 172 -12.69 -4.05 -18.21
C ILE A 172 -13.86 -3.96 -17.22
N LEU A 173 -13.98 -2.84 -16.50
CA LEU A 173 -15.08 -2.61 -15.56
C LEU A 173 -16.44 -2.64 -16.28
N ALA A 174 -16.56 -2.00 -17.44
CA ALA A 174 -17.79 -2.00 -18.22
C ALA A 174 -18.16 -3.40 -18.75
N ASP A 175 -17.17 -4.20 -19.16
CA ASP A 175 -17.39 -5.58 -19.61
C ASP A 175 -17.87 -6.47 -18.45
N LYS A 176 -17.36 -6.26 -17.23
CA LYS A 176 -17.80 -6.95 -16.00
C LYS A 176 -19.23 -6.59 -15.62
N VAL A 177 -19.55 -5.30 -15.59
CA VAL A 177 -20.92 -4.82 -15.39
C VAL A 177 -21.86 -5.42 -16.44
N ALA A 178 -21.46 -5.44 -17.71
CA ALA A 178 -22.25 -6.02 -18.80
C ALA A 178 -22.45 -7.53 -18.67
N ALA A 179 -21.51 -8.26 -18.07
CA ALA A 179 -21.61 -9.69 -17.81
C ALA A 179 -22.51 -10.02 -16.60
N GLY A 180 -22.50 -9.17 -15.56
CA GLY A 180 -23.40 -9.25 -14.40
C GLY A 180 -24.85 -8.83 -14.68
N PHE A 181 -25.10 -8.13 -15.80
CA PHE A 181 -26.46 -7.84 -16.27
C PHE A 181 -27.15 -9.11 -16.77
N ASP A 182 -28.12 -9.62 -16.00
CA ASP A 182 -29.12 -10.54 -16.52
C ASP A 182 -29.97 -9.85 -17.61
N ASN A 183 -29.67 -10.15 -18.87
CA ASN A 183 -30.41 -9.66 -20.03
C ASN A 183 -31.68 -10.48 -20.31
N ASP A 184 -32.20 -11.28 -19.37
CA ASP A 184 -33.48 -11.97 -19.54
C ASP A 184 -34.67 -11.00 -19.46
N ILE A 185 -34.81 -10.16 -20.49
CA ILE A 185 -35.98 -9.30 -20.72
C ILE A 185 -37.25 -10.16 -20.97
N ASN A 186 -37.11 -11.49 -21.10
CA ASN A 186 -38.21 -12.43 -21.22
C ASN A 186 -38.55 -13.14 -19.91
N ASP A 187 -37.92 -12.82 -18.78
CA ASP A 187 -38.41 -13.32 -17.52
C ASP A 187 -39.78 -12.68 -17.24
N SER A 188 -40.78 -13.55 -17.21
CA SER A 188 -42.14 -13.22 -16.84
C SER A 188 -42.30 -13.03 -15.33
N ASP A 189 -41.20 -12.97 -14.58
CA ASP A 189 -41.18 -12.60 -13.18
C ASP A 189 -41.43 -11.09 -13.02
N SER A 190 -42.50 -10.77 -12.32
CA SER A 190 -43.01 -9.41 -12.08
C SER A 190 -42.14 -8.56 -11.14
N ASN A 191 -40.86 -8.91 -10.97
CA ASN A 191 -39.97 -8.31 -9.97
C ASN A 191 -38.81 -7.50 -10.59
N ILE A 192 -39.04 -6.89 -11.76
CA ILE A 192 -38.13 -5.90 -12.38
C ILE A 192 -38.01 -4.63 -11.51
N ASP A 193 -38.91 -4.42 -10.55
CA ASP A 193 -38.90 -3.28 -9.60
C ASP A 193 -37.79 -3.38 -8.53
N ASN A 194 -37.14 -4.53 -8.41
CA ASN A 194 -36.00 -4.70 -7.51
C ASN A 194 -34.65 -4.66 -8.22
N ASN A 195 -34.61 -4.24 -9.50
CA ASN A 195 -33.36 -3.91 -10.17
C ASN A 195 -33.02 -2.43 -9.92
N PRO A 196 -32.12 -2.08 -8.97
CA PRO A 196 -31.72 -0.70 -8.73
C PRO A 196 -31.03 -0.04 -9.94
N TYR A 197 -30.77 -0.78 -11.02
CA TYR A 197 -30.15 -0.34 -12.27
C TYR A 197 -31.12 -0.09 -13.42
N TYR A 198 -32.43 -0.28 -13.23
CA TYR A 198 -33.44 0.06 -14.25
C TYR A 198 -34.01 1.47 -14.00
N THR A 199 -33.40 2.51 -14.59
CA THR A 199 -33.91 3.91 -14.51
C THR A 199 -35.13 4.18 -15.42
N GLY A 200 -35.70 3.12 -16.00
CA GLY A 200 -36.89 3.17 -16.85
C GLY A 200 -36.58 3.12 -18.34
N PRO A 201 -37.61 2.92 -19.20
CA PRO A 201 -37.45 2.70 -20.64
C PRO A 201 -36.89 3.89 -21.44
N ASN A 202 -36.56 5.01 -20.79
CA ASN A 202 -36.19 6.27 -21.43
C ASN A 202 -34.79 6.79 -21.06
N ASP A 203 -34.04 6.06 -20.24
CA ASP A 203 -32.68 6.42 -19.85
C ASP A 203 -31.73 5.31 -20.29
N SER A 204 -31.15 5.51 -21.46
CA SER A 204 -30.33 4.52 -22.17
C SER A 204 -28.83 4.63 -21.88
N THR A 205 -28.44 5.33 -20.81
CA THR A 205 -27.03 5.40 -20.38
C THR A 205 -26.82 4.49 -19.19
N PRO A 206 -26.31 3.25 -19.38
CA PRO A 206 -25.89 2.43 -18.25
C PRO A 206 -24.88 3.23 -17.42
N MET A 207 -25.01 3.18 -16.09
CA MET A 207 -24.06 3.80 -15.19
C MET A 207 -22.71 3.11 -15.40
N VAL A 208 -21.76 3.82 -16.00
CA VAL A 208 -20.43 3.26 -16.30
C VAL A 208 -19.64 3.31 -15.00
N ALA A 209 -19.30 2.16 -14.42
CA ALA A 209 -18.31 2.11 -13.35
C ALA A 209 -17.01 2.75 -13.87
N THR A 210 -16.56 3.82 -13.21
CA THR A 210 -15.36 4.54 -13.61
C THR A 210 -14.27 4.36 -12.58
N VAL A 211 -13.06 4.10 -13.06
CA VAL A 211 -11.85 4.11 -12.26
C VAL A 211 -11.64 5.48 -11.60
N ASP A 212 -11.31 5.47 -10.32
CA ASP A 212 -10.94 6.67 -9.58
C ASP A 212 -9.48 7.04 -9.77
N ARG A 213 -9.13 8.26 -9.36
CA ARG A 213 -7.75 8.73 -9.45
C ARG A 213 -7.37 9.66 -8.31
N ILE A 214 -6.37 9.23 -7.55
CA ILE A 214 -5.63 10.09 -6.62
C ILE A 214 -4.40 10.63 -7.36
N ALA A 215 -4.38 11.92 -7.66
CA ALA A 215 -3.31 12.57 -8.41
C ALA A 215 -2.80 13.83 -7.71
N GLY A 216 -1.56 14.20 -8.02
CA GLY A 216 -0.92 15.44 -7.61
C GLY A 216 0.10 15.89 -8.64
N ALA A 217 0.55 17.15 -8.57
CA ALA A 217 1.56 17.69 -9.47
C ALA A 217 2.95 17.06 -9.28
N ASN A 218 3.16 16.36 -8.15
CA ASN A 218 4.40 15.68 -7.79
C ASN A 218 4.13 14.65 -6.68
N ARG A 219 5.13 13.80 -6.39
CA ARG A 219 5.05 12.74 -5.36
C ARG A 219 4.65 13.20 -3.97
N TYR A 220 5.03 14.41 -3.57
CA TYR A 220 4.73 14.95 -2.25
C TYR A 220 3.25 15.32 -2.17
N GLU A 221 2.69 15.85 -3.25
CA GLU A 221 1.26 16.13 -3.36
C GLU A 221 0.42 14.86 -3.52
N VAL A 222 0.89 13.86 -4.28
CA VAL A 222 0.24 12.54 -4.32
C VAL A 222 0.19 11.94 -2.92
N SER A 223 1.31 11.94 -2.18
CA SER A 223 1.33 11.45 -0.79
C SER A 223 0.41 12.22 0.13
N ARG A 224 0.34 13.55 0.02
CA ARG A 224 -0.65 14.33 0.79
C ARG A 224 -2.08 13.90 0.44
N ASN A 225 -2.42 13.88 -0.84
CA ASN A 225 -3.77 13.59 -1.30
C ASN A 225 -4.19 12.15 -0.95
N VAL A 226 -3.26 11.19 -0.96
CA VAL A 226 -3.52 9.83 -0.44
C VAL A 226 -3.90 9.89 1.04
N ASN A 227 -3.14 10.60 1.88
CA ASN A 227 -3.45 10.67 3.31
C ASN A 227 -4.73 11.46 3.63
N GLU A 228 -5.15 12.37 2.74
CA GLU A 228 -6.40 13.14 2.87
C GLU A 228 -7.63 12.35 2.42
N ASP A 229 -7.46 11.45 1.45
CA ASP A 229 -8.51 10.56 0.94
C ASP A 229 -8.64 9.28 1.78
N ALA A 230 -7.59 8.95 2.53
CA ALA A 230 -7.49 7.75 3.35
C ALA A 230 -8.20 7.87 4.71
N THR A 231 -8.80 6.75 5.12
CA THR A 231 -9.26 6.48 6.48
C THR A 231 -8.57 5.23 7.04
N TYR A 232 -8.67 5.01 8.35
CA TYR A 232 -8.28 3.76 9.00
C TYR A 232 -9.42 3.26 9.91
N THR A 233 -9.46 1.94 10.15
CA THR A 233 -10.40 1.38 11.13
C THR A 233 -9.84 1.54 12.53
N ASP A 234 -10.50 2.32 13.37
CA ASP A 234 -10.09 2.48 14.76
C ASP A 234 -10.28 1.19 15.56
N ASN A 235 -9.18 0.64 16.08
CA ASN A 235 -9.18 -0.65 16.78
C ASN A 235 -10.01 -0.66 18.08
N GLU A 236 -10.29 0.50 18.70
CA GLU A 236 -11.08 0.59 19.92
C GLU A 236 -12.58 0.74 19.64
N SER A 237 -12.93 1.58 18.68
CA SER A 237 -14.32 1.94 18.35
C SER A 237 -14.92 1.18 17.17
N GLY A 238 -14.08 0.59 16.31
CA GLY A 238 -14.46 -0.05 15.05
C GLY A 238 -14.99 0.92 14.00
N ALA A 239 -14.75 2.22 14.17
CA ALA A 239 -15.20 3.25 13.25
C ALA A 239 -14.09 3.69 12.30
N GLU A 240 -14.46 3.99 11.06
CA GLU A 240 -13.60 4.67 10.11
C GLU A 240 -13.23 6.08 10.61
N ALA A 241 -11.93 6.36 10.68
CA ALA A 241 -11.39 7.61 11.17
C ALA A 241 -10.32 8.17 10.24
N ALA A 242 -10.20 9.49 10.17
CA ALA A 242 -9.10 10.14 9.48
C ALA A 242 -7.81 10.00 10.30
N TYR A 243 -6.68 9.93 9.61
CA TYR A 243 -5.37 9.86 10.25
C TYR A 243 -5.05 11.11 11.08
N THR A 244 -4.73 10.91 12.36
CA THR A 244 -4.22 11.98 13.24
C THR A 244 -2.70 11.90 13.46
N HIS A 245 -2.05 10.86 12.94
CA HIS A 245 -0.61 10.61 13.06
C HIS A 245 -0.01 10.34 11.68
N TYR A 246 1.07 11.05 11.32
CA TYR A 246 1.85 10.78 10.12
C TYR A 246 3.29 10.33 10.39
N LEU A 247 3.74 9.32 9.66
CA LEU A 247 5.15 8.97 9.52
C LEU A 247 5.76 9.85 8.42
N VAL A 248 6.67 10.72 8.83
CA VAL A 248 7.37 11.68 7.97
C VAL A 248 8.64 11.03 7.41
N VAL A 249 8.68 10.88 6.10
CA VAL A 249 9.76 10.19 5.36
C VAL A 249 10.25 11.02 4.18
N SER A 250 11.50 10.85 3.79
CA SER A 250 12.07 11.61 2.67
C SER A 250 11.48 11.16 1.33
N GLY A 251 10.79 12.07 0.62
CA GLY A 251 10.36 11.82 -0.77
C GLY A 251 11.50 11.96 -1.80
N ASP A 252 12.64 12.53 -1.38
CA ASP A 252 13.85 12.63 -2.19
C ASP A 252 14.61 11.30 -2.21
N HIS A 253 14.67 10.61 -1.05
CA HIS A 253 15.34 9.34 -0.84
C HIS A 253 14.41 8.35 -0.13
N PRO A 254 13.45 7.75 -0.86
CA PRO A 254 12.35 6.99 -0.27
C PRO A 254 12.71 5.59 0.27
N SER A 255 13.99 5.29 0.50
CA SER A 255 14.40 3.98 1.05
C SER A 255 13.77 3.67 2.40
N ASP A 256 13.54 4.73 3.18
CA ASP A 256 13.03 4.64 4.55
C ASP A 256 11.50 4.55 4.58
N ALA A 257 10.84 4.87 3.46
CA ALA A 257 9.39 4.87 3.36
C ALA A 257 8.77 3.46 3.23
N LEU A 258 9.51 2.51 2.65
CA LEU A 258 9.06 1.11 2.54
C LEU A 258 8.86 0.47 3.92
N PRO A 259 9.87 0.45 4.83
CA PRO A 259 9.66 -0.06 6.17
C PRO A 259 8.71 0.82 7.00
N ALA A 260 8.68 2.14 6.76
CA ALA A 260 7.72 3.03 7.39
C ALA A 260 6.27 2.64 7.07
N SER A 261 5.97 2.21 5.84
CA SER A 261 4.61 1.83 5.44
C SER A 261 4.05 0.68 6.27
N ALA A 262 4.87 -0.35 6.53
CA ALA A 262 4.45 -1.47 7.38
C ALA A 262 4.19 -1.04 8.84
N LEU A 263 5.02 -0.12 9.37
CA LEU A 263 4.80 0.45 10.70
C LEU A 263 3.55 1.33 10.74
N ALA A 264 3.31 2.11 9.69
CA ALA A 264 2.15 3.01 9.60
C ALA A 264 0.84 2.23 9.72
N ASN A 265 0.72 1.10 8.99
CA ASN A 265 -0.45 0.22 9.05
C ASN A 265 -0.65 -0.33 10.46
N GLN A 266 0.43 -0.78 11.11
CA GLN A 266 0.34 -1.34 12.44
C GLN A 266 -0.22 -0.35 13.48
N ILE A 267 0.00 0.96 13.29
CA ILE A 267 -0.36 1.99 14.27
C ILE A 267 -1.50 2.91 13.80
N GLY A 268 -2.14 2.63 12.65
CA GLY A 268 -3.17 3.50 12.08
C GLY A 268 -2.65 4.89 11.75
N ALA A 269 -1.49 4.98 11.11
CA ALA A 269 -0.86 6.25 10.71
C ALA A 269 -0.68 6.36 9.20
N GLY A 270 -0.77 7.59 8.69
CA GLY A 270 -0.46 7.91 7.29
C GLY A 270 1.04 8.01 7.03
N VAL A 271 1.46 7.87 5.76
CA VAL A 271 2.86 8.08 5.35
C VAL A 271 2.97 9.36 4.53
N LEU A 272 3.67 10.35 5.07
CA LEU A 272 3.88 11.64 4.41
C LEU A 272 5.29 11.74 3.80
N LEU A 273 5.36 11.71 2.47
CA LEU A 273 6.57 11.98 1.72
C LEU A 273 6.87 13.49 1.76
N VAL A 274 7.96 13.89 2.40
CA VAL A 274 8.36 15.31 2.51
C VAL A 274 9.59 15.63 1.67
N SER A 275 9.67 16.88 1.21
CA SER A 275 10.85 17.42 0.53
C SER A 275 11.79 18.10 1.52
N ASN A 276 13.11 18.07 1.25
CA ASN A 276 14.07 18.91 1.96
C ASN A 276 14.01 20.40 1.58
N ASN A 277 13.10 20.79 0.70
CA ASN A 277 12.79 22.19 0.45
C ASN A 277 11.96 22.76 1.60
N THR A 278 12.49 23.76 2.31
CA THR A 278 11.85 24.32 3.52
C THR A 278 10.47 24.92 3.27
N GLN A 279 10.27 25.62 2.16
CA GLN A 279 8.96 26.19 1.83
C GLN A 279 7.92 25.08 1.61
N ARG A 280 8.27 24.06 0.82
CA ARG A 280 7.36 22.94 0.59
C ARG A 280 7.07 22.15 1.86
N ALA A 281 8.08 21.89 2.67
CA ALA A 281 7.91 21.21 3.95
C ALA A 281 6.94 21.98 4.88
N GLN A 282 7.03 23.31 4.90
CA GLN A 282 6.07 24.15 5.64
C GLN A 282 4.66 24.05 5.09
N GLU A 283 4.49 24.11 3.76
CA GLU A 283 3.18 23.93 3.12
C GLU A 283 2.56 22.57 3.43
N GLN A 284 3.38 21.50 3.44
CA GLN A 284 2.93 20.15 3.79
C GLN A 284 2.53 20.02 5.26
N LEU A 285 3.29 20.62 6.17
CA LEU A 285 2.95 20.64 7.60
C LEU A 285 1.63 21.36 7.86
N LEU A 286 1.45 22.55 7.27
CA LEU A 286 0.24 23.34 7.45
C LEU A 286 -1.01 22.57 6.97
N ALA A 287 -0.92 21.94 5.79
CA ALA A 287 -2.02 21.11 5.28
C ALA A 287 -2.33 19.93 6.21
N ALA A 288 -1.31 19.24 6.73
CA ALA A 288 -1.52 18.12 7.67
C ALA A 288 -2.26 18.58 8.94
N ILE A 289 -1.83 19.70 9.55
CA ILE A 289 -2.47 20.23 10.76
C ILE A 289 -3.90 20.72 10.49
N GLU A 290 -4.14 21.35 9.32
CA GLU A 290 -5.48 21.76 8.90
C GLU A 290 -6.45 20.57 8.75
N ASN A 291 -5.93 19.39 8.39
CA ASN A 291 -6.67 18.13 8.33
C ASN A 291 -6.74 17.39 9.68
N GLY A 292 -6.28 18.00 10.78
CA GLY A 292 -6.41 17.44 12.13
C GLY A 292 -5.28 16.50 12.55
N VAL A 293 -4.16 16.47 11.80
CA VAL A 293 -2.97 15.70 12.19
C VAL A 293 -2.28 16.38 13.37
N THR A 294 -2.07 15.62 14.44
CA THR A 294 -1.51 16.11 15.71
C THR A 294 -0.15 15.51 16.03
N ASP A 295 0.18 14.33 15.48
CA ASP A 295 1.42 13.63 15.77
C ASP A 295 2.24 13.37 14.49
N PHE A 296 3.57 13.43 14.62
CA PHE A 296 4.52 13.24 13.53
C PHE A 296 5.70 12.39 14.00
N THR A 297 5.89 11.23 13.37
CA THR A 297 7.05 10.37 13.61
C THR A 297 8.01 10.46 12.44
N PHE A 298 9.26 10.85 12.69
CA PHE A 298 10.29 10.90 11.66
C PHE A 298 10.91 9.52 11.44
N ILE A 299 10.93 9.04 10.20
CA ILE A 299 11.62 7.81 9.79
C ILE A 299 12.69 8.16 8.76
N GLY A 300 13.95 8.15 9.20
CA GLY A 300 15.10 8.44 8.35
C GLY A 300 16.20 9.21 9.08
N GLY A 301 17.43 9.07 8.59
CA GLY A 301 18.57 9.79 9.16
C GLY A 301 18.66 11.24 8.67
N VAL A 302 19.52 12.03 9.31
CA VAL A 302 19.77 13.45 8.96
C VAL A 302 20.24 13.68 7.51
N ASN A 303 20.70 12.62 6.84
CA ASN A 303 21.11 12.64 5.44
C ASN A 303 19.93 12.52 4.47
N THR A 304 18.80 11.95 4.89
CA THR A 304 17.59 11.82 4.07
C THR A 304 16.55 12.89 4.44
N LEU A 305 16.44 13.21 5.73
CA LEU A 305 15.60 14.28 6.28
C LEU A 305 16.47 15.33 6.95
N SER A 306 16.58 16.51 6.34
CA SER A 306 17.45 17.57 6.84
C SER A 306 17.00 18.11 8.20
N ASN A 307 17.94 18.61 9.01
CA ASN A 307 17.59 19.30 10.27
C ASN A 307 16.62 20.47 10.06
N ALA A 308 16.67 21.13 8.89
CA ALA A 308 15.73 22.20 8.57
C ALA A 308 14.30 21.65 8.41
N THR A 309 14.13 20.50 7.75
CA THR A 309 12.84 19.81 7.67
C THR A 309 12.38 19.34 9.04
N PHE A 310 13.25 18.72 9.83
CA PHE A 310 12.94 18.30 11.19
C PHE A 310 12.42 19.48 12.04
N ASN A 311 13.14 20.60 12.04
CA ASN A 311 12.77 21.78 12.82
C ASN A 311 11.43 22.41 12.41
N ILE A 312 10.99 22.23 11.15
CA ILE A 312 9.69 22.73 10.68
C ILE A 312 8.55 22.01 11.39
N PHE A 313 8.58 20.68 11.43
CA PHE A 313 7.56 19.87 12.11
C PHE A 313 7.73 19.88 13.63
N ASN A 314 8.93 20.18 14.12
CA ASN A 314 9.19 20.29 15.56
C ASN A 314 8.47 21.49 16.21
N TYR A 315 8.15 22.54 15.45
CA TYR A 315 7.57 23.76 15.99
C TYR A 315 6.05 23.71 16.22
N SER A 316 5.39 22.57 15.94
CA SER A 316 3.92 22.49 15.82
C SER A 316 3.20 21.47 16.70
N GLY A 317 3.88 20.62 17.47
CA GLY A 317 3.24 19.54 18.25
C GLY A 317 3.74 19.44 19.69
N ASP A 318 2.83 19.13 20.62
CA ASP A 318 3.11 18.94 22.07
C ASP A 318 3.77 17.57 22.40
N THR A 319 3.92 16.68 21.42
CA THR A 319 4.62 15.39 21.56
C THR A 319 5.28 15.04 20.22
N LEU A 320 6.59 14.81 20.22
CA LEU A 320 7.34 14.37 19.04
C LEU A 320 8.17 13.14 19.38
N ARG A 321 8.07 12.12 18.53
CA ARG A 321 8.89 10.91 18.61
C ARG A 321 9.72 10.80 17.34
N ALA A 322 11.03 10.99 17.45
CA ALA A 322 11.93 10.82 16.30
C ALA A 322 12.51 9.41 16.31
N ILE A 323 12.36 8.66 15.22
CA ILE A 323 13.08 7.39 15.04
C ILE A 323 14.22 7.64 14.05
N VAL A 324 15.41 7.93 14.60
CA VAL A 324 16.60 8.20 13.78
C VAL A 324 17.21 6.87 13.38
N ASN A 325 17.21 6.58 12.08
CA ASN A 325 18.03 5.50 11.57
C ASN A 325 19.51 5.94 11.58
N GLY A 326 20.38 5.20 12.26
CA GLY A 326 21.84 5.40 12.25
C GLY A 326 22.43 5.30 10.83
N PRO A 327 23.75 5.45 10.63
CA PRO A 327 24.37 5.31 9.32
C PRO A 327 24.26 3.86 8.81
N GLY A 328 23.12 3.56 8.15
CA GLY A 328 22.72 2.25 7.67
C GLY A 328 21.19 2.10 7.69
N HIS A 329 20.61 1.52 6.64
CA HIS A 329 19.16 1.44 6.37
C HIS A 329 18.33 0.62 7.40
N PHE A 330 18.92 0.17 8.52
CA PHE A 330 18.29 -0.80 9.43
C PHE A 330 18.53 -0.56 10.95
N ASN A 331 19.10 0.57 11.37
CA ASN A 331 19.34 0.82 12.80
C ASN A 331 18.43 1.92 13.34
N SER A 332 17.23 1.61 13.83
CA SER A 332 16.34 2.60 14.45
C SER A 332 16.73 2.92 15.89
N VAL A 333 16.91 4.21 16.20
CA VAL A 333 16.99 4.74 17.58
C VAL A 333 15.76 5.61 17.80
N ILE A 334 14.91 5.25 18.75
CA ILE A 334 13.81 6.10 19.21
C ILE A 334 14.43 7.17 20.12
N ILE A 335 14.40 8.43 19.67
CA ILE A 335 14.68 9.59 20.50
C ILE A 335 13.34 10.09 21.03
N ASP A 336 13.07 9.77 22.30
CA ASP A 336 11.97 10.35 23.07
C ASP A 336 12.51 11.63 23.71
N GLN A 337 12.15 12.81 23.17
CA GLN A 337 12.40 14.08 23.85
C GLN A 337 11.11 14.46 24.57
N ILE A 338 11.03 14.10 25.86
CA ILE A 338 10.05 14.67 26.77
C ILE A 338 10.61 16.04 27.17
N GLU A 339 10.13 17.13 26.55
CA GLU A 339 10.33 18.46 27.13
C GLU A 339 9.17 18.77 28.08
N ASP A 340 9.42 18.57 29.38
CA ASP A 340 8.70 19.30 30.41
C ASP A 340 8.99 20.79 30.22
N ASN A 341 7.91 21.58 30.14
CA ASN A 341 7.90 23.02 29.83
C ASN A 341 8.37 23.88 31.03
N ASP A 342 9.48 23.49 31.66
CA ASP A 342 10.18 24.22 32.73
C ASP A 342 11.61 24.47 32.24
N GLY A 343 11.89 25.74 31.90
CA GLY A 343 13.14 26.23 31.34
C GLY A 343 14.40 25.99 32.19
N SER A 344 14.78 24.74 32.36
CA SER A 344 16.07 24.30 32.90
C SER A 344 16.86 23.55 31.82
N GLU A 345 18.15 23.87 31.76
CA GLU A 345 19.10 23.50 30.70
C GLU A 345 19.12 21.98 30.42
N THR A 346 18.98 21.60 29.15
CA THR A 346 19.15 20.21 28.71
C THR A 346 20.64 19.85 28.58
N GLU A 347 21.11 18.90 29.37
CA GLU A 347 22.38 18.21 29.16
C GLU A 347 22.30 17.36 27.88
N ASN A 348 23.25 17.57 26.98
CA ASN A 348 23.47 16.73 25.80
C ASN A 348 23.78 15.29 26.24
N LEU A 349 22.82 14.38 26.12
CA LEU A 349 23.08 12.94 26.14
C LEU A 349 23.51 12.49 24.74
N VAL A 350 24.75 12.79 24.37
CA VAL A 350 25.46 12.05 23.33
C VAL A 350 26.01 10.80 24.00
N ASN A 351 25.47 9.63 23.64
CA ASN A 351 26.05 8.36 24.06
C ASN A 351 27.37 8.15 23.30
N GLU A 352 28.50 8.49 23.92
CA GLU A 352 29.84 8.15 23.44
C GLU A 352 30.18 6.70 23.84
N ASP A 353 29.55 5.69 23.23
CA ASP A 353 30.16 4.35 23.11
C ASP A 353 29.50 3.54 21.99
N PRO A 354 30.23 3.15 20.92
CA PRO A 354 29.68 2.39 19.80
C PRO A 354 29.74 0.85 19.99
N THR A 355 29.79 0.31 21.22
CA THR A 355 29.98 -1.14 21.44
C THR A 355 29.08 -1.88 22.44
N GLU A 356 27.92 -1.33 22.84
CA GLU A 356 26.85 -2.11 23.50
C GLU A 356 25.47 -1.82 22.87
#